data_AF-A0A524LU19-F1
#
_entry.id   AF-A0A524LU19-F1
#
_cell.length_a   1.000
_cell.length_b   1.000
_cell.length_c   1.000
_cell.angle_alpha   90.00
_cell.angle_beta   90.00
_cell.angle_gamma   90.00
#
_symmetry.space_group_name_H-M   'P 1'
#
loop_
_entity.id
_entity.type
_entity.pdbx_description
1 polymer ?
#
loop_
_entity_poly.entity_id
_entity_poly.type
_entity_poly.pdbx_seq_one_letter_code
_entity_poly.pdbx_strand_id
1 'polypeptide(L)'
;MIISTTDLDSILNNSKTLIIDTRSFKEYSEGHIPGAVNFDLFAFHWVDTSKDGIENFNKQTQMLLSFAGVTEENKVGFYDEVSGMLAARGVWLLMYFSHPDTVMLDGGMKKWRQDNMKIETIPNSFKPTNFTGKVDSSIISGFKNICDNLDKLSIIDARSQEEYNGTILRAAQHGHIPNSINIDWNLN
;
A
#
# COMPACT_ATOMS: atom_id res chain seq x y z
N MET A 1 6.59 -8.02 7.38
CA MET A 1 5.78 -7.04 6.63
C MET A 1 4.74 -6.33 7.50
N ILE A 2 4.37 -6.83 8.68
CA ILE A 2 3.54 -6.10 9.65
C ILE A 2 4.42 -5.62 10.81
N ILE A 3 4.13 -4.46 11.40
CA ILE A 3 4.79 -3.93 12.59
C ILE A 3 3.74 -3.50 13.62
N SER A 4 3.99 -3.78 14.91
CA SER A 4 3.11 -3.35 16.00
C SER A 4 3.25 -1.85 16.28
N THR A 5 2.28 -1.27 16.97
CA THR A 5 2.35 0.13 17.45
C THR A 5 3.57 0.36 18.35
N THR A 6 3.84 -0.55 19.28
CA THR A 6 4.99 -0.47 20.20
C THR A 6 6.33 -0.57 19.49
N ASP A 7 6.46 -1.49 18.53
CA ASP A 7 7.70 -1.66 17.79
C ASP A 7 7.95 -0.46 16.88
N LEU A 8 6.91 0.08 16.24
CA LEU A 8 7.02 1.27 15.41
C LEU A 8 7.43 2.49 16.24
N ASP A 9 6.80 2.72 17.40
CA ASP A 9 7.15 3.81 18.33
C ASP A 9 8.63 3.76 18.74
N SER A 10 9.15 2.54 19.01
CA SER A 10 10.55 2.33 19.39
C SER A 10 11.57 2.77 18.34
N ILE A 11 11.16 2.87 17.07
CA ILE A 11 12.04 3.23 15.95
C ILE A 11 11.71 4.59 15.30
N LEU A 12 10.74 5.36 15.82
CA LEU A 12 10.34 6.65 15.23
C LEU A 12 11.48 7.67 15.17
N ASN A 13 12.36 7.68 16.19
CA ASN A 13 13.48 8.60 16.27
C ASN A 13 14.71 8.17 15.45
N ASN A 14 14.64 7.00 14.79
CA ASN A 14 15.72 6.56 13.92
C ASN A 14 15.67 7.36 12.62
N SER A 15 16.78 8.00 12.25
CA SER A 15 16.90 8.78 11.02
C SER A 15 16.70 7.97 9.74
N LYS A 16 16.73 6.64 9.83
CA LYS A 16 16.46 5.71 8.73
C LYS A 16 15.02 5.18 8.71
N THR A 17 14.11 5.73 9.50
CA THR A 17 12.68 5.38 9.46
C THR A 17 11.92 6.46 8.70
N LEU A 18 11.17 6.06 7.67
CA LEU A 18 10.21 6.91 6.98
C LEU A 18 8.81 6.37 7.23
N ILE A 19 7.93 7.19 7.82
CA ILE A 19 6.53 6.84 8.02
C ILE A 19 5.66 7.61 7.04
N ILE A 20 4.77 6.88 6.37
CA ILE A 20 3.86 7.42 5.36
C ILE A 20 2.43 7.17 5.83
N ASP A 21 1.71 8.28 6.09
CA ASP A 21 0.27 8.28 6.36
C ASP A 21 -0.48 8.31 5.03
N THR A 22 -1.19 7.24 4.72
CA THR A 22 -1.94 7.12 3.45
C THR A 22 -3.40 7.57 3.56
N ARG A 23 -3.83 8.11 4.71
CA ARG A 23 -5.17 8.68 4.89
C ARG A 23 -5.31 10.01 4.16
N SER A 24 -6.53 10.57 4.14
CA SER A 24 -6.73 11.90 3.59
C SER A 24 -5.93 12.96 4.34
N PHE A 25 -5.56 14.05 3.66
CA PHE A 25 -4.88 15.17 4.32
C PHE A 25 -5.69 15.77 5.47
N LYS A 26 -7.03 15.68 5.41
CA LYS A 26 -7.91 16.09 6.50
C LYS A 26 -7.63 15.26 7.76
N GLU A 27 -7.69 13.94 7.65
CA GLU A 27 -7.45 13.03 8.78
C GLU A 27 -6.02 13.14 9.32
N TYR A 28 -5.06 13.34 8.43
CA TYR A 28 -3.66 13.61 8.79
C TYR A 28 -3.55 14.89 9.62
N SER A 29 -4.16 16.00 9.18
CA SER A 29 -4.06 17.30 9.87
C SER A 29 -4.81 17.33 11.21
N GLU A 30 -5.81 16.46 11.42
CA GLU A 30 -6.47 16.24 12.71
C GLU A 30 -5.63 15.42 13.69
N GLY A 31 -4.62 14.68 13.21
CA GLY A 31 -3.66 13.97 14.04
C GLY A 31 -3.03 12.78 13.33
N HIS A 32 -1.70 12.69 13.36
CA HIS A 32 -0.90 11.68 12.70
C HIS A 32 0.25 11.16 13.58
N ILE A 33 0.86 10.05 13.18
CA ILE A 33 2.04 9.47 13.84
C ILE A 33 3.22 10.45 13.72
N PRO A 34 4.00 10.68 14.80
CA PRO A 34 5.12 11.62 14.78
C PRO A 34 6.12 11.35 13.66
N GLY A 35 6.52 12.43 12.96
CA GLY A 35 7.44 12.35 11.83
C GLY A 35 6.85 11.78 10.53
N ALA A 36 5.58 11.37 10.52
CA ALA A 36 4.94 10.87 9.30
C ALA A 36 4.68 11.99 8.29
N VAL A 37 4.92 11.69 7.01
CA VAL A 37 4.48 12.51 5.88
C VAL A 37 3.16 11.97 5.34
N ASN A 38 2.29 12.86 4.84
CA ASN A 38 1.01 12.44 4.24
C ASN A 38 1.16 12.16 2.75
N PHE A 39 0.67 11.01 2.32
CA PHE A 39 0.82 10.57 0.95
C PHE A 39 -0.36 9.69 0.51
N ASP A 40 -1.36 10.29 -0.15
CA ASP A 40 -2.52 9.55 -0.68
C ASP A 40 -2.14 8.74 -1.92
N LEU A 41 -2.12 7.41 -1.78
CA LEU A 41 -1.75 6.49 -2.85
C LEU A 41 -2.87 6.17 -3.84
N PHE A 42 -4.12 6.56 -3.54
CA PHE A 42 -5.28 6.11 -4.30
C PHE A 42 -5.25 6.56 -5.76
N ALA A 43 -4.76 7.78 -6.01
CA ALA A 43 -4.70 8.37 -7.34
C ALA A 43 -3.62 7.76 -8.26
N PHE A 44 -2.72 6.92 -7.73
CA PHE A 44 -1.54 6.44 -8.46
C PHE A 44 -1.71 4.99 -8.93
N HIS A 45 -2.19 4.85 -10.16
CA HIS A 45 -2.44 3.57 -10.81
C HIS A 45 -2.03 3.57 -12.29
N TRP A 46 -1.96 2.39 -12.90
CA TRP A 46 -1.82 2.27 -14.34
C TRP A 46 -2.98 2.96 -15.06
N VAL A 47 -2.66 3.76 -16.07
CA VAL A 47 -3.66 4.30 -17.00
C VAL A 47 -4.16 3.18 -17.92
N ASP A 48 -3.25 2.31 -18.35
CA ASP A 48 -3.50 1.07 -19.08
C ASP A 48 -2.35 0.07 -18.86
N THR A 49 -2.49 -1.14 -19.41
CA THR A 49 -1.48 -2.21 -19.31
C THR A 49 -0.60 -2.35 -20.56
N SER A 50 -0.53 -1.31 -21.41
CA SER A 50 0.43 -1.26 -22.51
C SER A 50 1.85 -1.13 -21.96
N LYS A 51 2.85 -1.39 -22.81
CA LYS A 51 4.26 -1.21 -22.43
C LYS A 51 4.52 0.24 -21.97
N ASP A 52 4.04 1.22 -22.73
CA ASP A 52 4.22 2.64 -22.42
C ASP A 52 3.45 3.04 -21.15
N GLY A 53 2.24 2.51 -20.95
CA GLY A 53 1.45 2.74 -19.74
C GLY A 53 2.15 2.23 -18.47
N ILE A 54 2.71 1.03 -18.54
CA ILE A 54 3.50 0.43 -17.45
C ILE A 54 4.80 1.23 -17.22
N GLU A 55 5.53 1.60 -18.27
CA GLU A 55 6.75 2.42 -18.15
C GLU A 55 6.48 3.79 -17.53
N ASN A 56 5.40 4.45 -17.93
CA ASN A 56 5.00 5.75 -17.38
C ASN A 56 4.62 5.65 -15.90
N PHE A 57 3.84 4.63 -15.52
CA PHE A 57 3.54 4.37 -14.12
C PHE A 57 4.81 4.10 -13.30
N ASN A 58 5.75 3.32 -13.82
CA ASN A 58 6.99 3.03 -13.13
C ASN A 58 7.79 4.31 -12.84
N LYS A 59 7.95 5.17 -13.85
CA LYS A 59 8.62 6.47 -13.72
C LYS A 59 7.90 7.39 -12.73
N GLN A 60 6.59 7.54 -12.86
CA GLN A 60 5.80 8.38 -11.96
C GLN A 60 5.90 7.90 -10.52
N THR A 61 5.81 6.59 -10.29
CA THR A 61 5.88 6.02 -8.94
C THR A 61 7.27 6.19 -8.32
N GLN A 62 8.34 6.00 -9.10
CA GLN A 62 9.70 6.26 -8.63
C GLN A 62 9.89 7.75 -8.24
N MET A 63 9.41 8.69 -9.06
CA MET A 63 9.44 10.12 -8.75
C MET A 63 8.68 10.44 -7.46
N LEU A 64 7.56 9.76 -7.27
CA LEU A 64 6.66 9.96 -6.15
C LEU A 64 7.23 9.45 -4.83
N LEU A 65 7.73 8.21 -4.83
CA LEU A 65 8.43 7.62 -3.69
C LEU A 65 9.71 8.40 -3.38
N SER A 66 10.41 8.89 -4.41
CA SER A 66 11.53 9.82 -4.25
C SER A 66 11.09 11.10 -3.55
N PHE A 67 9.99 11.72 -3.97
CA PHE A 67 9.46 12.93 -3.33
C PHE A 67 9.08 12.69 -1.87
N ALA A 68 8.48 11.53 -1.55
CA ALA A 68 8.17 11.13 -0.18
C ALA A 68 9.43 10.94 0.69
N GLY A 69 10.58 10.67 0.08
CA GLY A 69 11.88 10.49 0.74
C GLY A 69 12.29 9.03 0.93
N VAL A 70 11.74 8.11 0.14
CA VAL A 70 12.15 6.70 0.14
C VAL A 70 13.60 6.58 -0.33
N THR A 71 14.40 5.75 0.33
CA THR A 71 15.75 5.37 -0.14
C THR A 71 15.91 3.87 -0.01
N GLU A 72 16.88 3.29 -0.70
CA GLU A 72 17.15 1.86 -0.63
C GLU A 72 17.57 1.39 0.78
N GLU A 73 17.99 2.30 1.66
CA GLU A 73 18.49 2.02 3.01
C GLU A 73 17.49 2.31 4.14
N ASN A 74 16.41 3.03 3.88
CA ASN A 74 15.45 3.36 4.93
C ASN A 74 14.41 2.25 5.12
N LYS A 75 13.91 2.11 6.34
CA LYS A 75 12.72 1.32 6.61
C LYS A 75 11.52 2.21 6.33
N VAL A 76 10.62 1.76 5.45
CA VAL A 76 9.40 2.51 5.13
C VAL A 76 8.18 1.85 5.77
N GLY A 77 7.49 2.60 6.63
CA GLY A 77 6.25 2.18 7.26
C GLY A 77 5.05 2.88 6.63
N PHE A 78 4.05 2.12 6.22
CA PHE A 78 2.76 2.65 5.77
C PHE A 78 1.66 2.39 6.80
N TYR A 79 0.74 3.34 6.94
CA TYR A 79 -0.48 3.13 7.71
C TYR A 79 -1.64 3.91 7.12
N ASP A 80 -2.85 3.39 7.33
CA ASP A 80 -4.09 4.12 7.15
C ASP A 80 -4.87 4.15 8.48
N GLU A 81 -6.19 4.36 8.44
CA GLU A 81 -6.98 4.41 9.68
C GLU A 81 -7.00 3.04 10.37
N VAL A 82 -6.88 1.95 9.62
CA VAL A 82 -6.76 0.57 10.10
C VAL A 82 -5.55 -0.11 9.41
N SER A 83 -5.54 -1.43 9.27
CA SER A 83 -4.62 -2.11 8.36
C SER A 83 -5.26 -2.27 6.98
N GLY A 84 -5.58 -1.15 6.35
CA GLY A 84 -6.44 -1.10 5.17
C GLY A 84 -5.72 -1.14 3.82
N MET A 85 -6.54 -0.95 2.79
CA MET A 85 -6.15 -1.08 1.38
C MET A 85 -5.02 -0.12 0.99
N LEU A 86 -5.01 1.12 1.49
CA LEU A 86 -4.03 2.12 1.06
C LEU A 86 -2.65 1.86 1.68
N ALA A 87 -2.61 1.44 2.94
CA ALA A 87 -1.36 1.04 3.57
C ALA A 87 -0.78 -0.22 2.91
N ALA A 88 -1.64 -1.22 2.64
CA ALA A 88 -1.26 -2.44 1.91
C ALA A 88 -0.76 -2.12 0.49
N ARG A 89 -1.39 -1.18 -0.21
CA ARG A 89 -0.97 -0.70 -1.53
C ARG A 89 0.43 -0.09 -1.49
N GLY A 90 0.76 0.68 -0.44
CA GLY A 90 2.09 1.25 -0.25
C GLY A 90 3.17 0.20 -0.05
N VAL A 91 2.90 -0.80 0.80
CA VAL A 91 3.79 -1.95 0.99
C VAL A 91 3.98 -2.70 -0.33
N TRP A 92 2.90 -3.00 -1.04
CA TRP A 92 2.95 -3.68 -2.34
C TRP A 92 3.77 -2.90 -3.37
N LEU A 93 3.66 -1.56 -3.41
CA LEU A 93 4.46 -0.73 -4.31
C LEU A 93 5.95 -0.91 -4.05
N LEU A 94 6.34 -0.85 -2.78
CA LEU A 94 7.74 -1.04 -2.42
C LEU A 94 8.23 -2.47 -2.70
N MET A 95 7.40 -3.49 -2.51
CA MET A 95 7.72 -4.86 -2.96
C MET A 95 7.92 -4.93 -4.47
N TYR A 96 7.00 -4.33 -5.25
CA TYR A 96 7.09 -4.27 -6.71
C TYR A 96 8.35 -3.53 -7.18
N PHE A 97 8.86 -2.57 -6.42
CA PHE A 97 10.14 -1.89 -6.69
C PHE A 97 11.35 -2.50 -5.95
N SER A 98 11.24 -3.76 -5.51
CA SER A 98 12.32 -4.52 -4.85
C SER A 98 12.93 -3.83 -3.62
N HIS A 99 12.15 -3.00 -2.93
CA HIS A 99 12.60 -2.32 -1.74
C HIS A 99 12.76 -3.33 -0.58
N PRO A 100 13.90 -3.34 0.13
CA PRO A 100 14.24 -4.43 1.04
C PRO A 100 13.51 -4.38 2.39
N ASP A 101 13.11 -3.20 2.86
CA ASP A 101 12.56 -3.03 4.21
C ASP A 101 11.29 -2.16 4.22
N THR A 102 10.14 -2.80 4.02
CA THR A 102 8.82 -2.15 4.07
C THR A 102 7.89 -2.87 5.04
N VAL A 103 7.09 -2.10 5.77
CA VAL A 103 6.14 -2.60 6.76
C VAL A 103 4.81 -1.84 6.72
N MET A 104 3.73 -2.53 7.08
CA MET A 104 2.43 -1.95 7.36
C MET A 104 2.18 -1.94 8.87
N LEU A 105 1.64 -0.84 9.40
CA LEU A 105 1.24 -0.76 10.80
C LEU A 105 0.01 -1.64 11.07
N ASP A 106 0.14 -2.51 12.08
CA ASP A 106 -0.95 -3.34 12.58
C ASP A 106 -2.00 -2.49 13.29
N GLY A 107 -3.25 -2.55 12.82
CA GLY A 107 -4.39 -1.80 13.34
C GLY A 107 -4.41 -0.30 13.01
N GLY A 108 -3.42 0.21 12.27
CA GLY A 108 -3.39 1.59 11.76
C GLY A 108 -3.45 2.68 12.83
N MET A 109 -3.88 3.87 12.41
CA MET A 109 -4.03 5.03 13.30
C MET A 109 -5.06 4.80 14.40
N LYS A 110 -6.12 4.03 14.14
CA LYS A 110 -7.13 3.67 15.14
C LYS A 110 -6.49 2.95 16.33
N LYS A 111 -5.68 1.92 16.06
CA LYS A 111 -4.96 1.20 17.12
C LYS A 111 -3.90 2.07 17.78
N TRP A 112 -3.16 2.88 17.01
CA TRP A 112 -2.17 3.83 17.55
C TRP A 112 -2.78 4.75 18.62
N ARG A 113 -3.98 5.30 18.35
CA ARG A 113 -4.73 6.12 19.32
C ARG A 113 -5.22 5.31 20.52
N GLN A 114 -5.75 4.09 20.30
CA GLN A 114 -6.23 3.21 21.37
C GLN A 114 -5.11 2.83 22.35
N ASP A 115 -3.89 2.64 21.84
CA ASP A 115 -2.71 2.35 22.63
C ASP A 115 -2.12 3.60 23.33
N ASN A 116 -2.79 4.77 23.21
CA ASN A 116 -2.38 6.06 23.79
C ASN A 116 -0.99 6.52 23.36
N MET A 117 -0.59 6.19 22.13
CA MET A 117 0.68 6.63 21.56
C MET A 117 0.65 8.13 21.23
N LYS A 118 1.83 8.76 21.15
CA LYS A 118 1.96 10.18 20.84
C LYS A 118 1.50 10.48 19.42
N ILE A 119 0.94 11.67 19.20
CA ILE A 119 0.51 12.15 17.88
C ILE A 119 1.02 13.57 17.63
N GLU A 120 1.16 13.93 16.36
CA GLU A 120 1.44 15.27 15.87
C GLU A 120 0.25 15.81 15.07
N THR A 121 0.11 17.13 15.01
CA THR A 121 -0.89 17.82 14.17
C THR A 121 -0.26 18.84 13.24
N ILE A 122 1.03 19.14 13.41
CA ILE A 122 1.79 20.03 12.54
C ILE A 122 2.32 19.19 11.38
N PRO A 123 2.00 19.52 10.12
CA PRO A 123 2.48 18.77 8.97
C PRO A 123 4.01 18.70 8.91
N ASN A 124 4.52 17.50 8.64
CA ASN A 124 5.94 17.26 8.41
C ASN A 124 6.31 17.55 6.95
N SER A 125 7.48 18.16 6.74
CA SER A 125 8.01 18.42 5.41
C SER A 125 8.56 17.14 4.78
N PHE A 126 8.28 16.96 3.49
CA PHE A 126 8.94 15.95 2.67
C PHE A 126 10.46 16.18 2.62
N LYS A 127 11.20 15.08 2.48
CA LYS A 127 12.66 15.09 2.26
C LYS A 127 12.97 14.34 0.96
N PRO A 128 12.82 14.97 -0.21
CA PRO A 128 12.98 14.28 -1.48
C PRO A 128 14.36 13.62 -1.64
N THR A 129 14.38 12.47 -2.29
CA THR A 129 15.55 11.62 -2.54
C THR A 129 15.66 11.28 -4.03
N ASN A 130 16.47 10.27 -4.38
CA ASN A 130 16.57 9.71 -5.72
C ASN A 130 16.39 8.19 -5.67
N PHE A 131 15.17 7.74 -5.34
CA PHE A 131 14.84 6.33 -5.27
C PHE A 131 14.84 5.70 -6.66
N THR A 132 15.63 4.64 -6.84
CA THR A 132 15.81 3.94 -8.12
C THR A 132 15.44 2.47 -8.05
N GLY A 133 14.46 2.14 -7.19
CA GLY A 133 13.98 0.78 -6.98
C GLY A 133 13.69 0.04 -8.29
N LYS A 134 14.11 -1.22 -8.34
CA LYS A 134 14.00 -2.07 -9.54
C LYS A 134 12.68 -2.80 -9.55
N VAL A 135 12.02 -2.79 -10.70
CA VAL A 135 10.78 -3.55 -10.88
C VAL A 135 11.05 -5.06 -10.72
N ASP A 136 10.30 -5.69 -9.83
CA ASP A 136 10.17 -7.13 -9.72
C ASP A 136 8.84 -7.57 -10.34
N SER A 137 8.91 -8.14 -11.54
CA SER A 137 7.74 -8.62 -12.26
C SER A 137 7.11 -9.87 -11.64
N SER A 138 7.80 -10.57 -10.73
CA SER A 138 7.25 -11.75 -10.05
C SER A 138 6.15 -11.40 -9.04
N ILE A 139 6.10 -10.15 -8.59
CA ILE A 139 5.06 -9.62 -7.68
C ILE A 139 3.68 -9.54 -8.37
N ILE A 140 3.63 -9.58 -9.71
CA ILE A 140 2.40 -9.42 -10.49
C ILE A 140 2.11 -10.68 -11.31
N SER A 141 0.89 -11.18 -11.22
CA SER A 141 0.36 -12.18 -12.15
C SER A 141 -0.55 -11.54 -13.19
N GLY A 142 -0.18 -11.64 -14.46
CA GLY A 142 -0.99 -11.16 -15.57
C GLY A 142 -2.07 -12.16 -16.01
N PHE A 143 -3.03 -11.68 -16.81
CA PHE A 143 -4.17 -12.45 -17.32
C PHE A 143 -3.77 -13.83 -17.89
N LYS A 144 -2.80 -13.87 -18.81
CA LYS A 144 -2.34 -15.12 -19.44
C LYS A 144 -1.81 -16.13 -18.41
N ASN A 145 -1.02 -15.68 -17.43
CA ASN A 145 -0.48 -16.56 -16.39
C ASN A 145 -1.59 -17.18 -15.54
N ILE A 146 -2.61 -16.38 -15.20
CA ILE A 146 -3.78 -16.86 -14.45
C ILE A 146 -4.54 -17.89 -15.27
N CYS A 147 -4.90 -17.58 -16.53
CA CYS A 147 -5.63 -18.49 -17.40
C CYS A 147 -4.92 -19.83 -17.62
N ASP A 148 -3.61 -19.81 -17.83
CA ASP A 148 -2.81 -21.01 -18.11
C ASP A 148 -2.62 -21.91 -16.87
N ASN A 149 -2.91 -21.41 -15.66
CA ASN A 149 -2.60 -22.09 -14.40
C ASN A 149 -3.77 -22.11 -13.40
N LEU A 150 -5.02 -21.91 -13.82
CA LEU A 150 -6.19 -21.87 -12.92
C LEU A 150 -6.25 -23.05 -11.93
N ASP A 151 -5.95 -24.26 -12.38
CA ASP A 151 -6.02 -25.46 -11.54
C ASP A 151 -4.81 -25.64 -10.59
N LYS A 152 -3.79 -24.78 -10.71
CA LYS A 152 -2.56 -24.83 -9.93
C LYS A 152 -2.41 -23.65 -8.96
N LEU A 153 -3.29 -22.65 -9.06
CA LEU A 153 -3.23 -21.43 -8.28
C LEU A 153 -4.33 -21.42 -7.22
N SER A 154 -3.98 -20.95 -6.03
CA SER A 154 -4.97 -20.49 -5.06
C SER A 154 -5.20 -19.00 -5.30
N ILE A 155 -6.41 -18.64 -5.72
CA ILE A 155 -6.77 -17.25 -6.02
C ILE A 155 -7.69 -16.75 -4.92
N ILE A 156 -7.26 -15.70 -4.22
CA ILE A 156 -8.09 -15.01 -3.23
C ILE A 156 -8.69 -13.78 -3.90
N ASP A 157 -10.01 -13.69 -3.91
CA ASP A 157 -10.74 -12.52 -4.35
C ASP A 157 -11.10 -11.67 -3.12
N ALA A 158 -10.41 -10.54 -2.98
CA ALA A 158 -10.55 -9.65 -1.83
C ALA A 158 -11.76 -8.72 -1.89
N ARG A 159 -12.58 -8.80 -2.96
CA ARG A 159 -13.75 -7.93 -3.15
C ARG A 159 -14.89 -8.28 -2.19
N SER A 160 -15.92 -7.44 -2.16
CA SER A 160 -17.16 -7.75 -1.42
C SER A 160 -17.86 -8.99 -1.97
N GLN A 161 -18.69 -9.61 -1.13
CA GLN A 161 -19.46 -10.79 -1.50
C GLN A 161 -20.38 -10.52 -2.71
N GLU A 162 -20.93 -9.30 -2.78
CA GLU A 162 -21.80 -8.82 -3.85
C GLU A 162 -21.07 -8.58 -5.18
N GLU A 163 -19.80 -8.14 -5.12
CA GLU A 163 -18.95 -8.06 -6.30
C GLU A 163 -18.53 -9.45 -6.79
N TYR A 164 -18.22 -10.35 -5.85
CA TYR A 164 -17.81 -11.72 -6.14
C TYR A 164 -18.93 -12.56 -6.76
N ASN A 165 -20.16 -12.45 -6.25
CA ASN A 165 -21.31 -13.17 -6.79
C ASN A 165 -21.93 -12.48 -8.03
N GLY A 166 -21.44 -11.29 -8.40
CA GLY A 166 -21.90 -10.54 -9.57
C GLY A 166 -23.25 -9.85 -9.40
N THR A 167 -23.71 -9.62 -8.16
CA THR A 167 -24.94 -8.86 -7.91
C THR A 167 -24.73 -7.35 -8.04
N ILE A 168 -23.51 -6.85 -7.83
CA ILE A 168 -23.11 -5.49 -8.18
C ILE A 168 -22.41 -5.46 -9.54
N LEU A 169 -22.91 -4.60 -10.42
CA LEU A 169 -22.40 -4.38 -11.77
C LEU A 169 -21.23 -3.39 -11.77
N ARG A 170 -19.99 -3.89 -11.91
CA ARG A 170 -18.77 -3.05 -12.01
C ARG A 170 -17.96 -3.25 -13.29
N ALA A 171 -18.33 -4.23 -14.12
CA ALA A 171 -17.63 -4.57 -15.35
C ALA A 171 -18.60 -5.23 -16.36
N ALA A 172 -18.13 -5.46 -17.59
CA ALA A 172 -18.90 -6.11 -18.64
C ALA A 172 -19.21 -7.59 -18.35
N GLN A 173 -18.37 -8.26 -17.56
CA GLN A 173 -18.58 -9.61 -17.06
C GLN A 173 -18.75 -9.57 -15.55
N HIS A 174 -19.65 -10.42 -15.05
CA HIS A 174 -20.05 -10.48 -13.65
C HIS A 174 -19.48 -11.74 -12.99
N GLY A 175 -19.43 -11.72 -11.67
CA GLY A 175 -18.94 -12.85 -10.88
C GLY A 175 -17.45 -12.72 -10.59
N HIS A 176 -16.74 -13.85 -10.65
CA HIS A 176 -15.36 -13.98 -10.21
C HIS A 176 -14.56 -14.91 -11.13
N ILE A 177 -13.24 -14.89 -10.95
CA ILE A 177 -12.34 -15.83 -11.63
C ILE A 177 -12.67 -17.26 -11.17
N PRO A 178 -12.84 -18.23 -12.08
CA PRO A 178 -13.13 -19.62 -11.69
C PRO A 178 -12.18 -20.15 -10.60
N ASN A 179 -12.73 -20.91 -9.65
CA ASN A 179 -12.02 -21.51 -8.50
C ASN A 179 -11.44 -20.50 -7.48
N SER A 180 -11.68 -19.19 -7.62
CA SER A 180 -11.24 -18.24 -6.60
C SER A 180 -12.08 -18.34 -5.32
N ILE A 181 -11.46 -18.05 -4.18
CA ILE A 181 -12.08 -18.02 -2.85
C ILE A 181 -12.30 -16.57 -2.48
N ASN A 182 -13.53 -16.19 -2.12
CA ASN A 182 -13.81 -14.85 -1.65
C ASN A 182 -13.39 -14.70 -0.18
N ILE A 183 -12.55 -13.71 0.10
CA ILE A 183 -12.20 -13.28 1.45
C ILE A 183 -12.25 -11.76 1.42
N ASP A 184 -13.41 -11.18 1.71
CA ASP A 184 -13.60 -9.73 1.72
C ASP A 184 -12.64 -9.09 2.73
N TRP A 185 -11.84 -8.15 2.26
CA TRP A 185 -10.84 -7.46 3.07
C TRP A 185 -11.46 -6.70 4.27
N ASN A 186 -12.73 -6.29 4.20
CA ASN A 186 -13.41 -5.58 5.30
C ASN A 186 -13.89 -6.50 6.43
N LEU A 187 -13.88 -7.82 6.23
CA LEU A 187 -14.42 -8.80 7.20
C LEU A 187 -13.34 -9.46 8.06
N ASN A 188 -12.08 -9.04 7.93
CA ASN A 188 -10.92 -9.55 8.67
C ASN A 188 -10.36 -8.49 9.63
#